data_AF-A0AAN8FIH4-F1
#
_entry.id   AF-A0AAN8FIH4-F1
#
_cell.length_a   1.000
_cell.length_b   1.000
_cell.length_c   1.000
_cell.angle_alpha   90.00
_cell.angle_beta   90.00
_cell.angle_gamma   90.00
#
_symmetry.space_group_name_H-M   'P 1'
#
loop_
_entity.id
_entity.type
_entity.pdbx_description
1 polymer ?
#
loop_
_entity_poly.entity_id
_entity_poly.type
_entity_poly.pdbx_seq_one_letter_code
_entity_poly.pdbx_strand_id
1 'polypeptide(L)'
;MFDDNDDLSGITEQRPFEVSQVAHRAIIEVDEDGTTAAAATIFKADWKSLTGKVPIVFRADHPFLFILTERKDPLFIGQFV
;
A
#
# COMPACT_ATOMS: atom_id res chain seq x y z
N MET A 1 -23.56 -12.62 4.33
CA MET A 1 -22.67 -13.79 4.59
C MET A 1 -22.50 -14.12 6.09
N PHE A 2 -22.92 -13.22 7.00
CA PHE A 2 -22.73 -13.35 8.45
C PHE A 2 -24.10 -13.38 9.18
N ASP A 3 -25.16 -13.80 8.48
CA ASP A 3 -26.50 -13.98 9.00
C ASP A 3 -27.01 -15.38 8.62
N ASP A 4 -27.80 -16.00 9.49
CA ASP A 4 -28.39 -17.33 9.28
C ASP A 4 -29.28 -17.43 8.02
N ASN A 5 -29.74 -16.30 7.46
CA ASN A 5 -30.57 -16.25 6.25
C ASN A 5 -29.76 -16.16 4.94
N ASP A 6 -28.44 -16.12 4.99
CA ASP A 6 -27.61 -16.08 3.79
C ASP A 6 -27.63 -17.40 3.02
N ASP A 7 -27.77 -17.33 1.69
CA ASP A 7 -27.72 -18.54 0.87
C ASP A 7 -26.28 -18.95 0.55
N LEU A 8 -25.75 -19.84 1.39
CA LEU A 8 -24.45 -20.49 1.20
C LEU A 8 -24.56 -21.92 0.63
N SER A 9 -25.67 -22.25 -0.05
CA SER A 9 -25.89 -23.59 -0.65
C SER A 9 -24.85 -24.02 -1.68
N GLY A 10 -24.17 -23.06 -2.32
CA GLY A 10 -23.04 -23.35 -3.21
C GLY A 10 -21.79 -23.88 -2.50
N ILE A 11 -21.74 -23.80 -1.16
CA ILE A 11 -20.64 -24.27 -0.31
C ILE A 11 -21.06 -25.50 0.50
N THR A 12 -22.28 -25.50 1.06
CA THR A 12 -22.80 -26.60 1.89
C THR A 12 -24.33 -26.69 1.84
N GLU A 13 -24.86 -27.91 1.90
CA GLU A 13 -26.30 -28.17 1.99
C GLU A 13 -26.85 -28.08 3.43
N GLN A 14 -25.96 -27.98 4.43
CA GLN A 14 -26.35 -27.85 5.83
C GLN A 14 -26.90 -26.46 6.12
N ARG A 15 -28.10 -26.38 6.71
CA ARG A 15 -28.77 -25.12 7.07
C ARG A 15 -29.37 -25.21 8.48
N PRO A 16 -29.32 -24.13 9.30
CA PRO A 16 -28.68 -22.84 9.01
C PRO A 16 -27.15 -22.92 9.03
N PHE A 17 -26.48 -22.11 8.20
CA PHE A 17 -25.03 -22.04 8.11
C PHE A 17 -24.61 -20.63 7.75
N GLU A 18 -23.76 -20.03 8.58
CA GLU A 18 -23.24 -18.67 8.42
C GLU A 18 -21.72 -18.64 8.63
N VAL A 19 -21.08 -17.58 8.16
CA VAL A 19 -19.67 -17.34 8.46
C VAL A 19 -19.58 -16.66 9.82
N SER A 20 -18.91 -17.31 10.78
CA SER A 20 -18.79 -16.77 12.15
C SER A 20 -17.69 -15.73 12.29
N GLN A 21 -16.56 -15.92 11.59
CA GLN A 21 -15.41 -15.03 11.68
C GLN A 21 -14.55 -15.10 10.41
N VAL A 22 -13.98 -13.94 10.03
CA VAL A 22 -12.91 -13.82 9.03
C VAL A 22 -11.75 -13.07 9.67
N ALA A 23 -10.54 -13.62 9.55
CA ALA A 23 -9.31 -12.99 10.03
C ALA A 23 -8.37 -12.74 8.85
N HIS A 24 -7.83 -11.53 8.76
CA HIS A 24 -6.85 -11.13 7.76
C HIS A 24 -5.67 -10.43 8.44
N ARG A 25 -4.45 -10.79 8.05
CA ARG A 25 -3.20 -10.17 8.53
C ARG A 25 -2.34 -9.82 7.32
N ALA A 26 -1.93 -8.56 7.26
CA ALA A 26 -1.03 -8.02 6.25
C ALA A 26 0.18 -7.39 6.93
N ILE A 27 1.37 -7.59 6.35
CA ILE A 27 2.63 -7.00 6.83
C ILE A 27 3.28 -6.30 5.64
N ILE A 28 3.69 -5.06 5.83
CA ILE A 28 4.46 -4.29 4.85
C ILE A 28 5.75 -3.82 5.52
N GLU A 29 6.87 -3.99 4.83
CA GLU A 29 8.18 -3.52 5.23
C GLU A 29 8.71 -2.63 4.11
N VAL A 30 9.29 -1.48 4.47
CA VAL A 30 9.86 -0.52 3.54
C VAL A 30 11.30 -0.28 3.98
N ASP A 31 12.24 -0.70 3.14
CA ASP A 31 13.67 -0.53 3.35
C ASP A 31 14.31 0.24 2.17
N GLU A 32 15.57 0.65 2.35
CA GLU A 32 16.32 1.38 1.33
C GLU A 32 16.62 0.52 0.09
N ASP A 33 16.71 -0.81 0.26
CA ASP A 33 17.06 -1.75 -0.81
C ASP A 33 15.84 -2.11 -1.70
N GLY A 34 14.63 -2.09 -1.16
CA GLY A 34 13.37 -2.41 -1.84
C GLY A 34 12.81 -1.30 -2.74
N THR A 35 13.40 -0.10 -2.69
CA THR A 35 13.12 1.03 -3.61
C THR A 35 14.42 1.60 -4.18
N THR A 36 15.34 0.73 -4.59
CA THR A 36 16.61 1.10 -5.24
C THR A 36 16.36 1.69 -6.63
N ALA A 37 15.97 2.96 -6.76
CA ALA A 37 16.14 3.74 -8.01
C ALA A 37 15.88 5.25 -7.92
N ALA A 38 15.01 5.74 -7.03
CA ALA A 38 14.54 7.13 -7.16
C ALA A 38 15.38 8.19 -6.40
N ALA A 39 16.14 7.81 -5.38
CA ALA A 39 16.80 8.78 -4.47
C ALA A 39 18.35 8.75 -4.49
N ALA A 40 18.98 7.88 -5.28
CA ALA A 40 20.45 7.83 -5.38
C ALA A 40 21.04 8.82 -6.39
N THR A 41 20.28 9.79 -6.91
CA THR A 41 20.83 10.89 -7.71
C THR A 41 21.00 12.13 -6.84
N ILE A 42 21.95 12.08 -5.90
CA ILE A 42 22.52 13.29 -5.32
C ILE A 42 23.35 13.93 -6.44
N PHE A 43 22.76 14.86 -7.18
CA PHE A 43 23.50 15.70 -8.12
C PHE A 43 24.54 16.52 -7.33
N LYS A 44 25.78 16.05 -7.25
CA LYS A 44 26.95 16.92 -7.11
C LYS A 44 27.15 17.63 -8.45
N ALA A 45 26.29 18.59 -8.78
CA ALA A 45 26.54 19.51 -9.86
C ALA A 45 27.29 20.72 -9.26
N ASP A 46 28.57 20.86 -9.63
CA ASP A 46 29.33 22.09 -9.37
C ASP A 46 28.56 23.29 -9.95
N TRP A 47 28.31 24.28 -9.08
CA TRP A 47 27.37 25.37 -9.26
C TRP A 47 27.87 26.45 -10.24
N LYS A 48 28.03 26.15 -11.53
CA LYS A 48 28.39 27.19 -12.50
C LYS A 48 27.47 27.41 -13.68
N SER A 49 26.48 26.56 -13.89
CA SER A 49 25.42 26.89 -14.86
C SER A 49 24.28 25.93 -14.65
N LEU A 50 23.12 26.41 -14.27
CA LEU A 50 21.82 25.81 -14.56
C LEU A 50 20.75 26.76 -14.02
N THR A 51 20.18 27.57 -14.91
CA THR A 51 18.79 28.02 -14.83
C THR A 51 17.87 26.79 -14.87
N GLY A 52 17.93 25.97 -13.81
CA GLY A 52 17.24 24.70 -13.65
C GLY A 52 16.27 24.79 -12.49
N LYS A 53 15.06 24.28 -12.68
CA LYS A 53 13.97 24.29 -11.70
C LYS A 53 14.47 23.83 -10.32
N VAL A 54 14.11 24.58 -9.28
CA VAL A 54 14.37 24.20 -7.87
C VAL A 54 13.75 22.81 -7.63
N PRO A 55 14.49 21.85 -7.06
CA PRO A 55 13.95 20.52 -6.77
C PRO A 55 12.78 20.62 -5.78
N ILE A 56 11.71 19.85 -6.03
CA ILE A 56 10.60 19.72 -5.09
C ILE A 56 11.06 18.84 -3.94
N VAL A 57 11.03 19.38 -2.73
CA VAL A 57 11.34 18.63 -1.51
C VAL A 57 10.07 17.94 -1.02
N PHE A 58 10.07 16.60 -0.99
CA PHE A 58 9.01 15.79 -0.38
C PHE A 58 9.48 15.31 0.99
N ARG A 59 8.70 15.59 2.04
CA ARG A 59 8.95 15.14 3.42
C ARG A 59 7.71 14.43 3.94
N ALA A 60 7.82 13.13 4.17
CA ALA A 60 6.79 12.30 4.80
C ALA A 60 7.12 12.11 6.29
N ASP A 61 7.28 13.21 7.02
CA ASP A 61 7.63 13.28 8.45
C ASP A 61 6.40 13.45 9.36
N HIS A 62 5.21 13.17 8.83
CA HIS A 62 3.90 13.29 9.46
C HIS A 62 2.97 12.23 8.85
N PRO A 63 1.79 11.96 9.42
CA PRO A 63 0.91 10.90 8.94
C PRO A 63 0.60 11.01 7.44
N PHE A 64 0.75 9.90 6.72
CA PHE A 64 0.55 9.84 5.27
C PHE A 64 -0.14 8.54 4.86
N LEU A 65 -0.76 8.56 3.67
CA LEU A 65 -1.35 7.36 3.05
C LEU A 65 -0.33 6.71 2.12
N PHE A 66 -0.30 5.38 2.12
CA PHE A 66 0.49 4.60 1.17
C PHE A 66 -0.38 3.56 0.46
N ILE A 67 -0.02 3.29 -0.79
CA ILE A 67 -0.67 2.27 -1.61
C ILE A 67 0.40 1.53 -2.40
N LEU A 68 0.46 0.20 -2.25
CA LEU A 68 1.19 -0.68 -3.15
C LEU A 68 0.22 -1.18 -4.22
N THR A 69 0.53 -0.98 -5.51
CA THR A 69 -0.36 -1.39 -6.61
C THR A 69 0.37 -2.26 -7.63
N GLU A 70 -0.36 -3.20 -8.25
CA GLU A 70 0.06 -3.89 -9.47
C GLU A 70 -0.98 -3.61 -10.56
N ARG A 71 -0.55 -3.07 -11.72
CA ARG A 71 -1.42 -2.88 -12.89
C ARG A 71 -2.77 -2.17 -12.61
N LYS A 72 -2.79 -1.30 -11.58
CA LYS A 72 -3.91 -0.52 -11.03
C LYS A 72 -4.71 -1.19 -9.90
N ASP A 73 -4.41 -2.43 -9.58
CA ASP A 73 -5.04 -3.12 -8.45
C ASP A 73 -4.24 -2.84 -7.16
N PRO A 74 -4.89 -2.34 -6.09
CA PRO A 74 -4.23 -2.13 -4.81
C PRO A 74 -3.96 -3.47 -4.12
N LEU A 75 -2.67 -3.76 -3.91
CA LEU A 75 -2.20 -4.89 -3.13
C LEU A 75 -2.20 -4.56 -1.63
N PHE A 76 -1.79 -3.34 -1.28
CA PHE A 76 -1.81 -2.82 0.09
C PHE A 76 -2.30 -1.38 0.09
N ILE A 77 -3.13 -1.03 1.07
CA ILE A 77 -3.53 0.34 1.37
C ILE A 77 -3.40 0.52 2.86
N GLY A 78 -2.77 1.61 3.28
CA GLY A 78 -2.68 1.92 4.69
C GLY A 78 -2.36 3.38 4.96
N GLN A 79 -2.41 3.72 6.23
CA GLN A 79 -1.99 4.99 6.77
C GLN A 79 -0.79 4.74 7.68
N PHE A 80 0.30 5.46 7.45
CA PHE A 80 1.37 5.60 8.41
C PHE A 80 1.03 6.76 9.34
N VAL A 81 1.18 6.58 10.65
CA VAL A 81 0.77 7.54 11.69
C VAL A 81 1.92 7.79 12.65
#